data_AF-A0A348ZJK9-F1
#
_entry.id   AF-A0A348ZJK9-F1
#
_cell.length_a   1.000
_cell.length_b   1.000
_cell.length_c   1.000
_cell.angle_alpha   90.00
_cell.angle_beta   90.00
_cell.angle_gamma   90.00
#
_symmetry.space_group_name_H-M   'P 1'
#
loop_
_entity.id
_entity.type
_entity.pdbx_description
1 polymer ?
#
loop_
_entity_poly.entity_id
_entity_poly.type
_entity_poly.pdbx_seq_one_letter_code
_entity_poly.pdbx_strand_id
1 'polypeptide(L)'
;MAAARGEFTSRFGFLMAASGSAVGLGNIWGFPTNAASNGGAAFLFTYLILAFALAYPALMAELIIGRHARANAVIALRAISTGGKTRLAALLVGFTGIVTVSFILSFYAIVSGWMIAFFFEPLSRLLGMEGLSNWLTTDAVVRNSLFVVLFMMLTV
;
A
#
# COMPACT_ATOMS: atom_id res chain seq x y z
N MET A 1 1.39 -25.51 15.91
CA MET A 1 2.78 -25.27 15.47
C MET A 1 2.72 -24.11 14.48
N ALA A 2 3.28 -22.95 14.78
CA ALA A 2 3.28 -21.84 13.83
C ALA A 2 4.07 -22.27 12.58
N ALA A 3 3.51 -22.06 11.40
CA ALA A 3 4.18 -22.37 10.14
C ALA A 3 5.56 -21.69 10.10
N ALA A 4 6.58 -22.40 9.58
CA ALA A 4 7.89 -21.81 9.34
C ALA A 4 7.71 -20.56 8.46
N ARG A 5 8.27 -19.42 8.88
CA ARG A 5 8.13 -18.16 8.11
C ARG A 5 8.76 -18.34 6.73
N GLY A 6 8.02 -17.99 5.69
CA GLY A 6 8.56 -17.92 4.34
C GLY A 6 9.66 -16.87 4.24
N GLU A 7 10.77 -17.22 3.61
CA GLU A 7 11.83 -16.28 3.24
C GLU A 7 11.79 -16.05 1.73
N PHE A 8 12.22 -14.86 1.31
CA PHE A 8 12.38 -14.61 -0.12
C PHE A 8 13.56 -15.43 -0.65
N THR A 9 13.29 -16.28 -1.64
CA THR A 9 14.29 -17.11 -2.32
C THR A 9 15.33 -16.28 -3.07
N SER A 10 15.00 -15.05 -3.49
CA SER A 10 15.91 -14.16 -4.23
C SER A 10 15.84 -12.70 -3.78
N ARG A 11 16.97 -11.99 -3.92
CA ARG A 11 17.05 -10.54 -3.69
C ARG A 11 16.14 -9.76 -4.63
N PHE A 12 16.01 -10.24 -5.87
CA PHE A 12 15.11 -9.64 -6.86
C PHE A 12 13.65 -9.74 -6.44
N GLY A 13 13.21 -10.91 -5.94
CA GLY A 13 11.84 -11.09 -5.43
C GLY A 13 11.53 -10.17 -4.26
N PHE A 14 12.48 -10.00 -3.34
CA PHE A 14 12.35 -9.02 -2.25
C PHE A 14 12.25 -7.58 -2.78
N LEU A 15 13.10 -7.20 -3.73
CA LEU A 15 13.10 -5.85 -4.29
C LEU A 15 11.79 -5.54 -5.03
N MET A 16 11.28 -6.49 -5.82
CA MET A 16 10.01 -6.36 -6.53
C MET A 16 8.84 -6.22 -5.55
N ALA A 17 8.76 -7.09 -4.53
CA ALA A 17 7.71 -7.00 -3.51
C ALA A 17 7.76 -5.67 -2.73
N ALA A 18 8.96 -5.22 -2.35
CA ALA A 18 9.14 -3.93 -1.67
C ALA A 18 8.77 -2.74 -2.57
N SER A 19 9.18 -2.77 -3.84
CA SER A 19 8.85 -1.71 -4.80
C SER A 19 7.35 -1.63 -5.11
N GLY A 20 6.68 -2.78 -5.27
CA GLY A 20 5.23 -2.84 -5.48
C GLY A 20 4.43 -2.36 -4.27
N SER A 21 4.95 -2.57 -3.05
CA SER A 21 4.37 -2.01 -1.82
C SER A 21 4.57 -0.49 -1.71
N ALA A 22 5.72 0.02 -2.17
CA ALA A 22 6.06 1.44 -2.08
C ALA A 22 5.41 2.32 -3.17
N VAL A 23 5.13 1.77 -4.35
CA VAL A 23 4.50 2.50 -5.46
C VAL A 23 2.99 2.32 -5.40
N GLY A 24 2.27 3.39 -5.06
CA GLY A 24 0.81 3.39 -5.00
C GLY A 24 0.16 4.50 -5.82
N LEU A 25 -1.18 4.58 -5.74
CA LEU A 25 -1.98 5.61 -6.42
C LEU A 25 -1.46 7.02 -6.15
N GLY A 26 -1.04 7.32 -4.92
CA GLY A 26 -0.46 8.61 -4.54
C GLY A 26 0.68 9.08 -5.46
N ASN A 27 1.51 8.16 -5.97
CA ASN A 27 2.59 8.49 -6.88
C ASN A 27 2.08 8.80 -8.31
N ILE A 28 0.93 8.25 -8.70
CA ILE A 28 0.34 8.41 -10.04
C ILE A 28 -0.35 9.78 -10.17
N TRP A 29 -1.14 10.18 -9.17
CA TRP A 29 -1.95 11.40 -9.25
C TRP A 29 -1.59 12.50 -8.24
N GLY A 30 -1.14 12.13 -7.03
CA GLY A 30 -0.94 13.07 -5.93
C GLY A 30 0.39 13.79 -6.07
N PHE A 31 1.45 13.04 -6.39
CA PHE A 31 2.77 13.61 -6.61
C PHE A 31 2.80 14.61 -7.79
N PRO A 32 2.28 14.29 -8.99
CA PRO A 32 2.27 15.26 -10.10
C PRO A 32 1.44 16.50 -9.79
N THR A 33 0.29 16.33 -9.12
CA THR A 33 -0.58 17.46 -8.74
C THR A 33 0.12 18.40 -7.76
N ASN A 34 0.79 17.84 -6.75
CA ASN A 34 1.58 18.62 -5.80
C ASN A 34 2.78 19.29 -6.44
N ALA A 35 3.50 18.59 -7.33
CA ALA A 35 4.61 19.17 -8.06
C ALA A 35 4.14 20.35 -8.94
N ALA A 36 3.06 20.17 -9.70
CA ALA A 36 2.49 21.22 -10.54
C ALA A 36 2.05 22.44 -9.72
N SER A 37 1.41 22.22 -8.57
CA SER A 37 0.84 23.30 -7.74
C SER A 37 1.88 24.04 -6.88
N ASN A 38 3.02 23.43 -6.57
CA ASN A 38 4.02 23.97 -5.63
C ASN A 38 5.34 24.42 -6.31
N GLY A 39 5.28 24.87 -7.57
CA GLY A 39 6.45 25.43 -8.26
C GLY A 39 7.35 24.40 -8.96
N GLY A 40 6.79 23.24 -9.33
CA GLY A 40 7.40 22.28 -10.25
C GLY A 40 8.75 21.77 -9.78
N ALA A 41 9.81 22.25 -10.44
CA ALA A 41 11.19 21.85 -10.16
C ALA A 41 11.67 22.23 -8.75
N ALA A 42 11.22 23.37 -8.21
CA ALA A 42 11.59 23.79 -6.85
C ALA A 42 11.01 22.85 -5.78
N PHE A 43 9.76 22.41 -5.98
CA PHE A 43 9.14 21.37 -5.16
C PHE A 43 9.90 20.06 -5.27
N LEU A 44 10.23 19.62 -6.50
CA LEU A 44 10.97 18.37 -6.72
C LEU A 44 12.33 18.37 -6.01
N PHE A 45 13.08 19.46 -6.09
CA PHE A 45 14.37 19.58 -5.42
C PHE A 45 14.24 19.43 -3.90
N THR A 46 13.29 20.15 -3.31
CA THR A 46 13.01 20.08 -1.86
C THR A 46 12.51 18.70 -1.45
N TYR A 47 11.63 18.10 -2.26
CA TYR A 47 11.11 16.74 -2.08
C TYR A 47 12.25 15.71 -2.03
N LEU A 48 13.21 15.79 -2.96
CA LEU A 48 14.36 14.88 -2.98
C LEU A 48 15.24 15.03 -1.75
N ILE A 49 15.52 16.27 -1.31
CA ILE A 49 16.28 16.51 -0.08
C ILE A 49 15.59 15.85 1.12
N LEU A 50 14.29 16.08 1.30
CA LEU A 50 13.54 15.50 2.41
C LEU A 50 13.42 13.97 2.29
N ALA A 51 13.31 13.43 1.07
CA ALA A 51 13.28 11.99 0.85
C ALA A 51 14.59 11.32 1.32
N PHE A 52 15.74 11.90 0.99
CA PHE A 52 17.02 11.37 1.45
C PHE A 52 17.32 11.65 2.93
N ALA A 53 16.89 12.80 3.45
CA ALA A 53 17.16 13.20 4.83
C ALA A 53 16.24 12.53 5.86
N LEU A 54 15.00 12.22 5.49
CA LEU A 54 13.97 11.71 6.41
C LEU A 54 13.46 10.32 6.01
N ALA A 55 12.99 10.16 4.76
CA ALA A 55 12.35 8.92 4.34
C ALA A 55 13.35 7.76 4.25
N TYR A 56 14.55 7.99 3.71
CA TYR A 56 15.57 6.96 3.59
C TYR A 56 16.07 6.43 4.96
N PRO A 57 16.44 7.27 5.94
CA PRO A 57 16.82 6.79 7.27
C PRO A 57 15.69 6.05 7.99
N ALA A 58 14.44 6.54 7.87
CA ALA A 58 13.28 5.88 8.46
C ALA A 58 13.07 4.47 7.86
N LEU A 59 13.12 4.36 6.52
CA LEU A 59 13.03 3.07 5.83
C LEU A 59 14.15 2.12 6.25
N MET A 60 15.40 2.60 6.34
CA MET A 60 16.52 1.77 6.80
C MET A 60 16.32 1.30 8.24
N ALA A 61 15.82 2.16 9.13
CA ALA A 61 15.51 1.78 10.50
C ALA A 61 14.46 0.66 10.55
N GLU A 62 13.35 0.80 9.82
CA GLU A 62 12.30 -0.22 9.75
C GLU A 62 12.82 -1.56 9.20
N LEU A 63 13.63 -1.52 8.14
CA LEU A 63 14.21 -2.72 7.54
C LEU A 63 15.20 -3.43 8.48
N ILE A 64 16.03 -2.67 9.20
CA ILE A 64 16.98 -3.22 10.19
C ILE A 64 16.21 -3.87 11.35
N ILE A 65 15.21 -3.18 11.89
CA ILE A 65 14.34 -3.68 12.97
C ILE A 65 13.64 -4.97 12.53
N GLY A 66 13.04 -4.98 11.34
CA GLY A 66 12.35 -6.15 10.80
C GLY A 66 13.28 -7.34 10.57
N ARG A 67 14.50 -7.10 10.06
CA ARG A 67 15.52 -8.14 9.85
C ARG A 67 16.08 -8.71 11.15
N HIS A 68 16.27 -7.87 12.17
CA HIS A 68 16.78 -8.33 13.46
C HIS A 68 15.72 -9.08 14.26
N ALA A 69 14.50 -8.54 14.34
CA ALA A 69 13.43 -9.14 15.13
C ALA A 69 12.80 -10.38 14.48
N ARG A 70 12.82 -10.48 13.14
CA ARG A 70 12.16 -11.56 12.35
C ARG A 70 10.71 -11.81 12.77
N ALA A 71 10.04 -10.76 13.23
CA ALA A 71 8.71 -10.79 13.81
C ALA A 71 7.76 -9.82 13.10
N ASN A 72 6.47 -9.86 13.42
CA ASN A 72 5.54 -8.82 12.95
C ASN A 72 5.84 -7.48 13.65
N ALA A 73 5.35 -6.37 13.10
CA ALA A 73 5.67 -5.01 13.58
C ALA A 73 5.44 -4.84 15.10
N VAL A 74 4.33 -5.37 15.62
CA VAL A 74 3.99 -5.30 17.06
C VAL A 74 5.03 -6.01 17.92
N ILE A 75 5.40 -7.25 17.59
CA ILE A 75 6.37 -8.02 18.37
C ILE A 75 7.77 -7.45 18.18
N ALA A 76 8.12 -7.00 16.98
CA ALA A 76 9.42 -6.40 16.70
C ALA A 76 9.67 -5.13 17.53
N LEU A 77 8.70 -4.22 17.57
CA LEU A 77 8.78 -3.00 18.40
C LEU A 77 8.84 -3.34 19.90
N ARG A 78 8.08 -4.37 20.32
CA ARG A 78 8.10 -4.85 21.71
C ARG A 78 9.47 -5.45 22.09
N ALA A 79 10.13 -6.14 21.17
CA ALA A 79 11.41 -6.81 21.39
C ALA A 79 12.57 -5.83 21.59
N ILE A 80 12.54 -4.69 20.90
CA ILE A 80 13.58 -3.64 20.99
C ILE A 80 13.35 -2.72 22.20
N SER A 81 12.15 -2.74 22.80
CA SER A 81 11.81 -1.94 23.96
C SER A 81 12.40 -2.51 25.26
N THR A 82 13.27 -1.72 25.92
CA THR A 82 13.99 -2.13 27.13
C THR A 82 13.24 -1.85 28.44
N GLY A 83 12.38 -0.83 28.50
CA GLY A 83 11.60 -0.45 29.69
C GLY A 83 10.12 -0.83 29.63
N GLY A 84 9.46 -0.90 30.80
CA GLY A 84 8.02 -1.20 30.90
C GLY A 84 7.13 -0.16 30.20
N LYS A 85 7.42 1.13 30.36
CA LYS A 85 6.69 2.24 29.70
C LYS A 85 6.90 2.24 28.18
N THR A 86 8.13 2.05 27.72
CA THR A 86 8.47 1.96 26.28
C THR A 86 7.85 0.72 25.62
N ARG A 87 7.74 -0.39 26.36
CA ARG A 87 7.08 -1.60 25.88
C ARG A 87 5.58 -1.41 25.68
N LEU A 88 4.92 -0.67 26.59
CA LEU A 88 3.51 -0.30 26.42
C LEU A 88 3.32 0.61 25.21
N ALA A 89 4.18 1.63 25.05
CA ALA A 89 4.16 2.52 23.89
C ALA A 89 4.37 1.77 22.57
N ALA A 90 5.31 0.82 22.53
CA ALA A 90 5.57 -0.03 21.36
C ALA A 90 4.36 -0.90 20.97
N LEU A 91 3.64 -1.44 21.95
CA LEU A 91 2.41 -2.19 21.70
C LEU A 91 1.31 -1.29 21.15
N LEU A 92 1.15 -0.09 21.71
CA LEU A 92 0.17 0.89 21.23
C LEU A 92 0.46 1.30 19.79
N VAL A 93 1.71 1.69 19.48
CA VAL A 93 2.12 2.07 18.12
C VAL A 93 1.96 0.93 17.13
N GLY A 94 2.32 -0.29 17.53
CA GLY A 94 2.13 -1.47 16.68
C GLY A 94 0.65 -1.74 16.39
N PHE A 95 -0.21 -1.64 17.40
CA PHE A 95 -1.64 -1.88 17.24
C PHE A 95 -2.33 -0.78 16.43
N THR A 96 -2.01 0.49 16.69
CA THR A 96 -2.50 1.59 15.85
C THR A 96 -2.06 1.43 14.41
N GLY A 97 -0.83 0.99 14.16
CA GLY A 97 -0.35 0.65 12.81
C GLY A 97 -1.22 -0.39 12.12
N ILE A 98 -1.60 -1.47 12.80
CA ILE A 98 -2.49 -2.51 12.25
C ILE A 98 -3.87 -1.92 11.93
N VAL A 99 -4.44 -1.12 12.82
CA VAL A 99 -5.73 -0.46 12.60
C VAL A 99 -5.67 0.49 11.39
N THR A 100 -4.62 1.30 11.31
CA THR A 100 -4.40 2.24 10.20
C THR A 100 -4.27 1.50 8.86
N VAL A 101 -3.46 0.44 8.80
CA VAL A 101 -3.32 -0.37 7.57
C VAL A 101 -4.64 -1.03 7.20
N SER A 102 -5.46 -1.45 8.18
CA SER A 102 -6.78 -2.03 7.92
C SER A 102 -7.74 -1.03 7.27
N PHE A 103 -7.76 0.22 7.74
CA PHE A 103 -8.56 1.29 7.12
C PHE A 103 -8.06 1.66 5.72
N ILE A 104 -6.73 1.75 5.55
CA ILE A 104 -6.13 1.97 4.23
C ILE A 104 -6.57 0.85 3.28
N LEU A 105 -6.52 -0.41 3.72
CA LEU A 105 -6.94 -1.55 2.91
C LEU A 105 -8.42 -1.45 2.50
N SER A 106 -9.32 -1.06 3.41
CA SER A 106 -10.75 -0.87 3.07
C SER A 106 -10.95 0.18 1.97
N PHE A 107 -10.24 1.31 2.04
CA PHE A 107 -10.29 2.34 1.01
C PHE A 107 -9.69 1.86 -0.32
N TYR A 108 -8.50 1.26 -0.28
CA TYR A 108 -7.81 0.80 -1.49
C TYR A 108 -8.54 -0.35 -2.18
N ALA A 109 -9.24 -1.22 -1.45
CA ALA A 109 -10.02 -2.30 -2.05
C ALA A 109 -11.15 -1.76 -2.95
N ILE A 110 -11.81 -0.66 -2.53
CA ILE A 110 -12.84 0.02 -3.33
C ILE A 110 -12.25 0.59 -4.60
N VAL A 111 -11.15 1.34 -4.49
CA VAL A 111 -10.51 1.96 -5.65
C VAL A 111 -9.97 0.90 -6.62
N SER A 112 -9.35 -0.15 -6.12
CA SER A 112 -8.87 -1.27 -6.94
C SER A 112 -10.02 -2.00 -7.65
N GLY A 113 -11.17 -2.17 -6.97
CA GLY A 113 -12.37 -2.70 -7.61
C GLY A 113 -12.82 -1.87 -8.81
N TRP A 114 -12.81 -0.53 -8.68
CA TRP A 114 -13.07 0.35 -9.81
C TRP A 114 -12.04 0.16 -10.93
N MET A 115 -10.75 0.07 -10.60
CA MET A 115 -9.70 -0.14 -11.61
C MET A 115 -9.93 -1.42 -12.42
N ILE A 116 -10.37 -2.51 -11.80
CA ILE A 116 -10.72 -3.75 -12.52
C ILE A 116 -11.92 -3.51 -13.45
N ALA A 117 -12.96 -2.82 -12.98
CA ALA A 117 -14.12 -2.51 -13.82
C ALA A 117 -13.74 -1.66 -15.05
N PHE A 118 -12.96 -0.59 -14.83
CA PHE A 118 -12.44 0.27 -15.90
C PHE A 118 -11.47 -0.45 -16.83
N PHE A 119 -10.72 -1.45 -16.34
CA PHE A 119 -9.85 -2.26 -17.19
C PHE A 119 -10.62 -3.06 -18.26
N PHE A 120 -11.82 -3.55 -17.93
CA PHE A 120 -12.64 -4.33 -18.87
C PHE A 120 -13.53 -3.48 -19.78
N GLU A 121 -13.72 -2.20 -19.48
CA GLU A 121 -14.59 -1.32 -20.29
C GLU A 121 -14.12 -1.22 -21.75
N PRO A 122 -12.84 -0.94 -22.06
CA PRO A 122 -12.39 -0.85 -23.44
C PRO A 122 -12.58 -2.17 -24.21
N LEU A 123 -12.38 -3.30 -23.54
CA LEU A 123 -12.58 -4.63 -24.15
C LEU A 123 -14.06 -4.88 -24.49
N SER A 124 -14.97 -4.52 -23.57
CA SER A 124 -16.41 -4.64 -23.81
C SER A 124 -16.90 -3.77 -24.96
N ARG A 125 -16.32 -2.57 -25.09
CA ARG A 125 -16.61 -1.64 -26.17
C ARG A 125 -16.13 -2.15 -27.52
N LEU A 126 -14.94 -2.76 -27.57
CA LEU A 126 -14.42 -3.41 -28.78
C LEU A 126 -15.28 -4.58 -29.25
N LEU A 127 -15.91 -5.29 -28.31
CA LEU A 127 -16.85 -6.39 -28.60
C LEU A 127 -18.26 -5.92 -28.98
N GLY A 128 -18.51 -4.60 -29.06
CA GLY A 128 -19.82 -4.03 -29.37
C GLY A 128 -20.86 -4.16 -28.24
N MET A 129 -20.42 -4.47 -27.01
CA MET A 129 -21.30 -4.67 -25.85
C MET A 129 -21.53 -3.36 -25.09
N GLU A 130 -22.22 -2.40 -25.72
CA GLU A 130 -22.41 -1.04 -25.15
C GLU A 130 -23.10 -1.05 -23.77
N GLY A 131 -24.06 -1.94 -23.54
CA GLY A 131 -24.73 -2.08 -22.24
C GLY A 131 -23.78 -2.51 -21.12
N LEU A 132 -22.83 -3.40 -21.42
CA LEU A 132 -21.83 -3.86 -20.45
C LEU A 132 -20.76 -2.79 -20.22
N SER A 133 -20.33 -2.10 -21.27
CA SER A 133 -19.42 -0.95 -21.19
C SER A 133 -19.97 0.14 -20.27
N ASN A 134 -21.25 0.50 -20.43
CA ASN A 134 -21.91 1.49 -19.57
C ASN A 134 -22.05 0.99 -18.13
N TRP A 135 -22.37 -0.28 -17.92
CA TRP A 135 -22.48 -0.83 -16.57
C TRP A 135 -21.14 -0.85 -15.83
N LEU A 136 -20.02 -1.10 -16.53
CA LEU A 136 -18.68 -1.08 -15.94
C LEU A 136 -18.27 0.31 -15.46
N THR A 137 -18.70 1.38 -16.12
CA THR A 137 -18.33 2.77 -15.76
C THR A 137 -19.32 3.44 -14.84
N THR A 138 -20.59 3.00 -14.82
CA THR A 138 -21.65 3.59 -13.99
C THR A 138 -21.38 3.40 -12.50
N ASP A 139 -21.42 4.49 -11.72
CA ASP A 139 -21.33 4.39 -10.28
C ASP A 139 -22.59 3.78 -9.67
N ALA A 140 -22.49 2.49 -9.31
CA ALA A 140 -23.57 1.72 -8.74
C ALA A 140 -23.07 0.87 -7.56
N VAL A 141 -23.86 0.82 -6.49
CA VAL A 141 -23.53 0.07 -5.26
C VAL A 141 -23.27 -1.41 -5.55
N VAL A 142 -24.07 -2.02 -6.43
CA VAL A 142 -23.95 -3.44 -6.81
C VAL A 142 -22.64 -3.70 -7.55
N ARG A 143 -22.29 -2.86 -8.54
CA ARG A 143 -21.02 -2.93 -9.27
C ARG A 143 -19.85 -2.80 -8.30
N ASN A 144 -19.85 -1.75 -7.49
CA ASN A 144 -18.76 -1.45 -6.55
C ASN A 144 -18.53 -2.60 -5.58
N SER A 145 -19.61 -3.11 -4.98
CA SER A 145 -19.53 -4.24 -4.04
C SER A 145 -19.00 -5.51 -4.72
N LEU A 146 -19.45 -5.80 -5.94
CA LEU A 146 -19.01 -6.98 -6.69
C LEU A 146 -17.51 -6.93 -7.00
N PHE A 147 -17.02 -5.81 -7.56
CA PHE A 147 -15.61 -5.69 -7.92
C PHE A 147 -14.69 -5.58 -6.69
N VAL A 148 -15.17 -5.04 -5.57
CA VAL A 148 -14.43 -5.10 -4.29
C VAL A 148 -14.26 -6.53 -3.82
N VAL A 149 -15.34 -7.33 -3.82
CA VAL A 149 -15.27 -8.74 -3.42
C VAL A 149 -14.39 -9.53 -4.38
N LEU A 150 -14.50 -9.29 -5.68
CA LEU A 150 -13.64 -9.90 -6.70
C LEU A 150 -12.16 -9.55 -6.45
N PHE A 151 -11.85 -8.28 -6.22
CA PHE A 151 -10.48 -7.85 -5.91
C PHE A 151 -9.95 -8.57 -4.67
N MET A 152 -10.73 -8.58 -3.58
CA MET A 152 -10.32 -9.26 -2.35
C MET A 152 -10.06 -10.75 -2.59
N MET A 153 -10.93 -11.45 -3.33
CA MET A 153 -10.76 -12.88 -3.66
C MET A 153 -9.53 -13.16 -4.53
N LEU A 154 -9.13 -12.22 -5.40
CA LEU A 154 -7.92 -12.37 -6.21
C LEU A 154 -6.63 -12.14 -5.41
N THR A 155 -6.72 -11.46 -4.26
CA THR A 155 -5.56 -11.06 -3.44
C THR A 155 -5.35 -11.90 -2.18
N VAL A 156 -6.35 -12.69 -1.77
CA VAL A 156 -6.30 -13.61 -0.61
C VAL A 156 -5.89 -14.99 -1.08
#